data_AF-A0A939FJR9-F1
#
_entry.id   AF-A0A939FJR9-F1
#
_cell.length_a   1.000
_cell.length_b   1.000
_cell.length_c   1.000
_cell.angle_alpha   90.00
_cell.angle_beta   90.00
_cell.angle_gamma   90.00
#
_symmetry.space_group_name_H-M   'P 1'
#
loop_
_entity.id
_entity.type
_entity.pdbx_description
1 polymer ?
#
loop_
_entity_poly.entity_id
_entity_poly.type
_entity_poly.pdbx_seq_one_letter_code
_entity_poly.pdbx_strand_id
1 'polypeptide(L)' 'MVMPLRQSVKVATYLAEQKLRRRDKFPLIVELEPLFACNLACEGCGKIQHPAGVLKQ' A
#
# COMPACT_ATOMS: atom_id res chain seq x y z
N MET A 1 -5.62 9.65 4.10
CA MET A 1 -4.16 9.76 3.93
C MET A 1 -3.85 9.82 2.44
N VAL A 2 -3.07 10.81 2.00
CA VAL A 2 -2.61 10.92 0.60
C VAL A 2 -1.32 10.11 0.46
N MET A 3 -1.19 9.32 -0.61
CA MET A 3 0.06 8.59 -0.89
C MET A 3 1.23 9.58 -0.91
N PRO A 4 2.37 9.26 -0.27
CA PRO A 4 3.55 10.12 -0.30
C PRO A 4 3.94 10.46 -1.75
N LEU A 5 4.19 11.75 -2.03
CA LEU A 5 4.49 12.23 -3.39
C LEU A 5 5.61 11.43 -4.07
N ARG A 6 6.65 11.06 -3.33
CA ARG A 6 7.76 10.24 -3.82
C ARG A 6 7.29 8.88 -4.37
N GLN A 7 6.31 8.27 -3.71
CA GLN A 7 5.78 6.98 -4.09
C GLN A 7 4.92 7.10 -5.35
N SER A 8 4.07 8.12 -5.42
CA SER A 8 3.29 8.45 -6.61
C SER A 8 4.17 8.71 -7.83
N VAL A 9 5.27 9.46 -7.66
CA VAL A 9 6.25 9.72 -8.75
C VAL A 9 6.90 8.41 -9.21
N LYS A 10 7.35 7.55 -8.29
CA LYS A 10 7.95 6.26 -8.65
C LYS A 10 7.01 5.38 -9.47
N VAL A 11 5.76 5.26 -9.03
CA VAL A 11 4.74 4.47 -9.74
C VAL A 11 4.47 5.06 -11.12
N ALA A 12 4.30 6.39 -11.21
CA ALA A 12 4.07 7.09 -12.47
C ALA A 12 5.23 6.88 -13.46
N THR A 13 6.48 7.01 -13.02
CA THR A 13 7.66 6.77 -13.88
C THR A 13 7.71 5.33 -14.37
N TYR A 14 7.46 4.36 -13.49
CA TYR A 14 7.46 2.94 -13.87
C TYR A 14 6.39 2.62 -14.92
N LEU A 15 5.16 3.10 -14.71
CA LEU A 15 4.05 2.93 -15.66
C LEU A 15 4.37 3.58 -17.01
N ALA A 16 4.93 4.79 -17.01
CA ALA A 16 5.35 5.48 -18.23
C ALA A 16 6.40 4.67 -18.99
N GLU A 17 7.39 4.11 -18.30
CA GLU A 17 8.43 3.27 -18.90
C GLU A 17 7.85 2.00 -19.55
N GLN A 18 6.95 1.29 -18.88
CA GLN A 18 6.35 0.08 -19.44
C GLN A 18 5.48 0.40 -20.68
N LYS A 19 4.74 1.53 -20.64
CA LYS A 19 3.94 2.01 -21.77
C LYS A 19 4.82 2.39 -22.97
N LEU A 20 5.91 3.12 -22.74
CA LEU A 20 6.88 3.51 -23.76
C LEU A 20 7.55 2.29 -24.41
N ARG A 21 7.81 1.24 -23.62
CA ARG A 21 8.37 -0.05 -24.09
C ARG A 21 7.35 -0.99 -24.72
N ARG A 22 6.08 -0.57 -24.87
CA ARG A 22 4.97 -1.39 -25.40
C ARG A 22 4.87 -2.76 -24.71
N ARG A 23 5.07 -2.81 -23.40
CA ARG A 23 4.91 -4.03 -22.61
C ARG A 23 3.46 -4.16 -22.18
N ASP A 24 2.76 -5.14 -22.75
CA ASP A 24 1.35 -5.37 -22.46
C ASP A 24 1.11 -6.03 -21.09
N LYS A 25 2.12 -6.73 -20.55
CA LYS A 25 2.07 -7.40 -19.25
C LYS A 25 3.31 -7.04 -18.44
N PHE A 26 3.11 -6.49 -17.24
CA PHE A 26 4.17 -6.16 -16.30
C PHE A 26 3.67 -6.30 -14.86
N PRO A 27 4.54 -6.71 -13.91
CA PRO A 27 4.14 -6.84 -12.52
C PRO A 27 3.97 -5.46 -11.87
N LEU A 28 2.82 -5.24 -11.24
CA LEU A 28 2.56 -4.07 -10.41
C LEU A 28 1.74 -4.52 -9.21
N ILE A 29 2.27 -4.32 -8.01
CA ILE A 29 1.55 -4.58 -6.76
C ILE A 29 1.48 -3.26 -6.00
N VAL A 30 0.26 -2.85 -5.67
CA VAL A 30 -0.01 -1.69 -4.80
C VAL A 30 -0.70 -2.23 -3.57
N GLU A 31 0.05 -2.34 -2.48
CA GLU A 31 -0.51 -2.64 -1.16
C GLU A 31 -0.65 -1.34 -0.40
N LEU A 32 -1.90 -0.91 -0.24
CA LEU A 32 -2.27 0.24 0.56
C LEU A 32 -2.90 -0.30 1.83
N GLU A 33 -2.19 -0.21 2.96
CA GLU A 33 -2.77 -0.27 4.30
C GLU A 33 -2.87 1.15 4.88
N PRO A 34 -3.84 1.97 4.43
CA PRO A 34 -3.96 3.37 4.83
C PRO A 34 -4.52 3.57 6.24
N LEU A 35 -5.00 2.49 6.88
CA LEU A 35 -5.37 2.47 8.30
C LEU A 35 -4.84 1.20 8.94
N PHE A 36 -3.94 1.35 9.90
CA PHE A 36 -3.51 0.26 10.78
C PHE A 36 -4.51 0.01 11.92
N ALA A 37 -5.56 0.82 12.03
CA ALA A 37 -6.61 0.65 13.02
C ALA A 37 -7.69 -0.33 12.52
N CYS A 38 -7.94 -1.38 13.31
CA CYS A 38 -9.03 -2.32 13.13
C CYS A 38 -9.78 -2.50 14.46
N ASN A 39 -11.11 -2.54 14.44
CA ASN A 39 -11.97 -2.74 15.62
C ASN A 39 -12.58 -4.15 15.68
N LEU A 40 -12.11 -5.09 14.84
CA LEU A 40 -12.60 -6.47 14.75
C LEU A 40 -11.56 -7.44 15.32
N ALA A 41 -12.04 -8.51 15.96
CA ALA A 41 -11.21 -9.59 16.51
C ALA A 41 -11.30 -10.85 15.65
N CYS A 42 -10.81 -10.77 14.41
CA CYS A 42 -10.79 -11.90 13.49
C CYS A 42 -9.72 -12.94 13.89
N GLU A 43 -10.04 -14.23 13.79
CA GLU A 43 -9.05 -15.30 13.96
C GLU A 43 -7.88 -15.14 12.96
N GLY A 44 -6.65 -15.22 13.47
CA GLY A 44 -5.43 -15.03 12.67
C GLY A 44 -5.00 -13.58 12.45
N CYS A 45 -5.73 -12.58 12.93
CA CYS A 45 -5.33 -11.18 12.80
C CYS A 45 -4.29 -10.78 13.86
N GLY A 46 -3.04 -10.54 13.44
CA GLY A 46 -1.98 -10.12 14.36
C GLY A 46 -2.14 -8.69 14.94
N LYS A 47 -3.01 -7.87 14.34
CA LYS A 47 -3.17 -6.45 14.75
C LYS A 47 -3.78 -6.30 16.13
N ILE A 48 -4.65 -7.22 16.59
CA ILE A 48 -5.29 -7.13 17.91
C ILE A 48 -4.30 -7.27 19.07
N GLN A 49 -3.12 -7.84 18.79
CA GLN A 49 -2.09 -8.13 19.78
C GLN A 49 -1.28 -6.87 20.14
N HIS A 50 -1.46 -5.78 19.38
CA HIS A 50 -0.77 -4.52 19.62
C HIS A 50 -1.70 -3.48 20.25
N PRO A 51 -1.22 -2.68 21.23
CA PRO A 51 -2.02 -1.63 21.84
C PRO A 51 -2.42 -0.56 20.81
N ALA A 52 -3.60 0.04 20.97
CA ALA A 52 -4.17 0.99 20.00
C ALA A 52 -3.28 2.21 19.70
N GLY A 53 -2.41 2.61 20.64
CA GLY A 53 -1.43 3.68 20.42
C GLY A 53 -0.32 3.32 19.42
N VAL A 54 -0.04 2.03 19.21
CA VAL A 54 0.91 1.54 18.20
C VAL A 54 0.26 1.47 16.82
N LEU A 55 -1.04 1.21 16.77
CA LEU A 55 -1.82 1.03 15.52
C LEU A 55 -2.43 2.33 14.97
N LYS A 56 -2.47 3.41 15.76
CA LYS A 56 -2.91 4.73 15.32
C LYS A 56 -1.68 5.55 14.92
N GLN A 57 -1.24 5.39 13.68
CA GLN A 57 -0.23 6.23 13.02
C GLN A 57 -0.87 7.18 12.02
#